data_AF-A0A445IE87-F1
#
_entry.id   AF-A0A445IE87-F1
#
_cell.length_a   1.000
_cell.length_b   1.000
_cell.length_c   1.000
_cell.angle_alpha   90.00
_cell.angle_beta   90.00
_cell.angle_gamma   90.00
#
_symmetry.space_group_name_H-M   'P 1'
#
loop_
_entity.id
_entity.type
_entity.pdbx_description
1 polymer ?
#
loop_
_entity_poly.entity_id
_entity_poly.type
_entity_poly.pdbx_seq_one_letter_code
_entity_poly.pdbx_strand_id
1 'polypeptide(L)'
;MDHQSGQGFNSDDSDLDMQAEISEKPKKVDEFSKNLELCGSEDEMFVEIEQPLANISTDIEAVEPFIGMEFNSREEAREFYIAYGRRVGFTVRIHHNRRSRVNNQVIGQDFVCSKEGFRAKKYVHRRDRVLPPPPATREGCQAMIRLALRDGGKWVVTKFVKEHTHKLMSPSKVPWRGSGKHLVSEDEKDKRIRELSLELYNERQKCKRRCAAYEEQLNMILNDLEKHTEHISEKVAAVVRSIREIEEEISDSDGG
;
A
#
# COMPACT_ATOMS: atom_id res chain seq x y z
N MET A 1 -37.93 -47.84 11.99
CA MET A 1 -37.84 -48.34 10.61
C MET A 1 -37.82 -47.15 9.66
N ASP A 2 -36.72 -46.75 9.01
CA ASP A 2 -35.31 -47.17 9.12
C ASP A 2 -34.36 -46.05 8.68
N HIS A 3 -33.07 -46.23 8.95
CA HIS A 3 -31.97 -45.32 8.58
C HIS A 3 -31.59 -45.38 7.10
N GLN A 4 -31.00 -44.27 6.59
CA GLN A 4 -29.75 -44.22 5.79
C GLN A 4 -29.34 -42.74 5.64
N SER A 5 -28.15 -42.32 6.08
CA SER A 5 -26.83 -42.45 5.41
C SER A 5 -26.73 -41.60 4.13
N GLY A 6 -25.69 -40.80 3.87
CA GLY A 6 -24.41 -40.63 4.57
C GLY A 6 -23.24 -40.67 3.58
N GLN A 7 -22.77 -39.51 3.12
CA GLN A 7 -21.56 -39.25 2.32
C GLN A 7 -21.32 -37.72 2.40
N GLY A 8 -20.11 -37.17 2.55
CA GLY A 8 -18.80 -37.79 2.60
C GLY A 8 -17.76 -36.90 1.91
N PHE A 9 -17.27 -35.86 2.59
CA PHE A 9 -16.20 -35.00 2.10
C PHE A 9 -15.12 -34.81 3.17
N ASN A 10 -14.11 -35.67 3.12
CA ASN A 10 -12.80 -35.37 3.67
C ASN A 10 -11.96 -34.80 2.52
N SER A 11 -11.35 -33.62 2.73
CA SER A 11 -10.20 -33.20 1.95
C SER A 11 -9.17 -32.68 2.93
N ASP A 12 -8.11 -33.46 3.05
CA ASP A 12 -6.93 -33.23 3.87
C ASP A 12 -5.93 -32.46 3.00
N ASP A 13 -5.66 -31.20 3.34
CA ASP A 13 -4.60 -30.39 2.72
C ASP A 13 -3.43 -30.30 3.69
N SER A 14 -2.51 -31.26 3.56
CA SER A 14 -1.30 -31.35 4.34
C SER A 14 -0.18 -30.51 3.69
N ASP A 15 0.13 -29.35 4.27
CA ASP A 15 1.25 -28.50 3.84
C ASP A 15 2.60 -29.21 4.06
N LEU A 16 3.15 -29.83 3.01
CA LEU A 16 4.49 -30.42 3.03
C LEU A 16 5.57 -29.37 2.78
N ASP A 17 6.18 -28.90 3.87
CA ASP A 17 7.36 -28.03 3.89
C ASP A 17 8.57 -28.73 3.22
N MET A 18 9.07 -28.16 2.12
CA MET A 18 10.21 -28.73 1.40
C MET A 18 11.48 -27.92 1.67
N GLN A 19 12.31 -28.48 2.54
CA GLN A 19 13.58 -27.94 2.98
C GLN A 19 14.59 -27.84 1.83
N ALA A 20 15.40 -26.77 1.83
CA ALA A 20 16.62 -26.67 1.03
C ALA A 20 17.77 -26.22 1.93
N GLU A 21 18.56 -27.17 2.41
CA GLU A 21 19.79 -26.90 3.15
C GLU A 21 20.95 -26.52 2.22
N ILE A 22 21.75 -25.52 2.61
CA ILE A 22 23.14 -25.37 2.15
C ILE A 22 24.03 -24.92 3.33
N SER A 23 25.23 -25.50 3.40
CA SER A 23 26.27 -25.27 4.42
C SER A 23 27.66 -25.28 3.73
N GLU A 24 28.80 -24.88 4.31
CA GLU A 24 29.16 -24.68 5.72
C GLU A 24 29.97 -23.38 6.00
N LYS A 25 29.59 -22.71 7.10
CA LYS A 25 30.52 -22.24 8.19
C LYS A 25 31.42 -20.98 7.99
N PRO A 26 31.99 -20.44 9.10
CA PRO A 26 32.20 -19.00 9.27
C PRO A 26 33.68 -18.55 9.44
N LYS A 27 33.89 -17.24 9.66
CA LYS A 27 35.10 -16.70 10.33
C LYS A 27 34.75 -15.68 11.43
N LYS A 28 35.53 -15.70 12.52
CA LYS A 28 35.48 -14.81 13.71
C LYS A 28 36.07 -13.42 13.39
N VAL A 29 35.52 -12.30 13.88
CA VAL A 29 35.61 -11.65 15.23
C VAL A 29 37.01 -11.13 15.60
N ASP A 30 37.14 -9.79 15.63
CA ASP A 30 37.71 -8.90 16.68
C ASP A 30 37.38 -7.45 16.23
N GLU A 31 36.70 -6.52 16.92
CA GLU A 31 36.70 -5.98 18.29
C GLU A 31 37.53 -4.67 18.45
N PHE A 32 37.08 -3.79 19.36
CA PHE A 32 37.56 -2.44 19.75
C PHE A 32 37.20 -1.23 18.85
N SER A 33 36.96 -0.01 19.38
CA SER A 33 36.19 0.42 20.58
C SER A 33 36.20 1.97 20.71
N LYS A 34 35.01 2.57 20.89
CA LYS A 34 34.72 3.88 21.57
C LYS A 34 35.27 5.22 21.04
N ASN A 35 34.42 6.25 21.22
CA ASN A 35 34.61 7.71 21.45
C ASN A 35 33.63 8.49 20.55
N LEU A 36 32.49 9.05 21.00
CA LEU A 36 32.21 10.10 22.01
C LEU A 36 32.55 11.53 21.52
N GLU A 37 31.48 12.30 21.19
CA GLU A 37 31.35 13.78 21.05
C GLU A 37 32.37 14.52 20.14
N LEU A 38 32.12 15.69 19.55
CA LEU A 38 31.21 16.80 19.87
C LEU A 38 30.80 17.57 18.59
N CYS A 39 29.85 18.50 18.68
CA CYS A 39 29.46 19.43 17.62
C CYS A 39 30.56 20.46 17.29
N GLY A 40 30.72 20.77 16.00
CA GLY A 40 31.44 21.94 15.49
C GLY A 40 31.00 22.25 14.05
N SER A 41 30.50 23.47 13.82
CA SER A 41 30.53 24.13 12.51
C SER A 41 31.98 24.32 12.07
N GLU A 42 32.27 24.44 10.77
CA GLU A 42 32.54 25.70 10.02
C GLU A 42 32.33 25.41 8.51
N ASP A 43 32.45 26.43 7.66
CA ASP A 43 32.00 26.46 6.25
C ASP A 43 32.98 25.80 5.22
N GLU A 44 32.98 26.30 3.97
CA GLU A 44 33.70 25.83 2.76
C GLU A 44 33.02 24.68 1.97
N MET A 45 32.85 24.71 0.64
CA MET A 45 32.98 25.78 -0.35
C MET A 45 32.18 25.34 -1.60
N PHE A 46 31.31 26.19 -2.17
CA PHE A 46 30.57 25.84 -3.39
C PHE A 46 31.43 26.12 -4.63
N VAL A 47 31.83 25.08 -5.36
CA VAL A 47 32.55 25.24 -6.64
C VAL A 47 31.53 25.32 -7.77
N GLU A 48 31.28 26.53 -8.25
CA GLU A 48 30.54 26.75 -9.50
C GLU A 48 31.38 26.27 -10.69
N ILE A 49 30.82 25.34 -11.48
CA ILE A 49 31.32 25.01 -12.81
C ILE A 49 30.36 25.67 -13.82
N GLU A 50 30.65 26.92 -14.17
CA GLU A 50 30.03 27.58 -15.31
C GLU A 50 30.56 26.99 -16.62
N GLN A 51 29.67 26.50 -17.49
CA GLN A 51 29.75 26.60 -18.96
C GLN A 51 28.56 25.88 -19.63
N PRO A 52 28.04 26.38 -20.75
CA PRO A 52 27.38 27.67 -20.81
C PRO A 52 25.91 27.49 -21.23
N LEU A 53 24.96 28.02 -20.44
CA LEU A 53 23.56 28.05 -20.83
C LEU A 53 23.38 29.06 -21.96
N ALA A 54 23.30 28.57 -23.20
CA ALA A 54 23.00 29.40 -24.35
C ALA A 54 21.64 30.10 -24.16
N ASN A 55 21.67 31.44 -24.18
CA ASN A 55 20.51 32.31 -23.96
C ASN A 55 19.27 31.87 -24.76
N ILE A 56 18.25 31.40 -24.04
CA ILE A 56 16.85 31.62 -24.42
C ILE A 56 16.26 32.53 -23.32
N SER A 57 16.63 33.80 -23.43
CA SER A 57 16.03 34.87 -22.64
C SER A 57 14.74 35.36 -23.29
N THR A 58 13.87 35.96 -22.46
CA THR A 58 12.59 36.62 -22.81
C THR A 58 11.39 35.71 -23.16
N ASP A 59 10.41 35.75 -22.27
CA ASP A 59 8.97 35.69 -22.53
C ASP A 59 8.41 34.60 -23.45
N ILE A 60 8.32 33.38 -22.90
CA ILE A 60 7.01 32.71 -23.00
C ILE A 60 6.11 33.43 -22.00
N GLU A 61 5.39 34.45 -22.47
CA GLU A 61 4.27 35.06 -21.74
C GLU A 61 3.40 33.96 -21.13
N ALA A 62 2.74 34.23 -20.00
CA ALA A 62 1.94 33.24 -19.29
C ALA A 62 0.61 32.92 -20.01
N VAL A 63 0.66 32.51 -21.28
CA VAL A 63 -0.47 32.34 -22.21
C VAL A 63 -1.60 31.57 -21.54
N GLU A 64 -2.75 32.20 -21.47
CA GLU A 64 -3.99 31.61 -21.01
C GLU A 64 -4.62 30.77 -22.14
N PRO A 65 -5.10 29.54 -21.88
CA PRO A 65 -5.81 28.76 -22.88
C PRO A 65 -7.01 29.55 -23.43
N PHE A 66 -7.13 29.64 -24.75
CA PHE A 66 -8.28 30.25 -25.42
C PHE A 66 -8.93 29.28 -26.41
N ILE A 67 -10.20 29.53 -26.72
CA ILE A 67 -10.97 28.72 -27.68
C ILE A 67 -10.43 29.00 -29.08
N GLY A 68 -10.09 27.94 -29.83
CA GLY A 68 -9.44 28.03 -31.13
C GLY A 68 -7.93 27.80 -31.12
N MET A 69 -7.28 27.73 -29.95
CA MET A 69 -5.87 27.35 -29.86
C MET A 69 -5.66 25.92 -30.41
N GLU A 70 -4.63 25.75 -31.24
CA GLU A 70 -4.31 24.49 -31.93
C GLU A 70 -3.03 23.84 -31.37
N PHE A 71 -2.99 22.51 -31.38
CA PHE A 71 -1.83 21.68 -31.02
C PHE A 71 -1.64 20.57 -32.04
N ASN A 72 -0.40 20.11 -32.21
CA ASN A 72 -0.04 19.00 -33.11
C ASN A 72 -0.38 17.65 -32.46
N SER A 73 -0.34 17.56 -31.13
CA SER A 73 -0.71 16.34 -30.39
C SER A 73 -1.59 16.60 -29.16
N ARG A 74 -2.30 15.56 -28.71
CA ARG A 74 -3.04 15.60 -27.44
C ARG A 74 -2.11 15.65 -26.22
N GLU A 75 -0.88 15.12 -26.36
CA GLU A 75 0.17 15.15 -25.34
C GLU A 75 0.70 16.58 -25.14
N GLU A 76 1.03 17.29 -26.21
CA GLU A 76 1.42 18.71 -26.20
C GLU A 76 0.34 19.59 -25.55
N ALA A 77 -0.92 19.41 -25.96
CA ALA A 77 -2.05 20.10 -25.36
C ALA A 77 -2.26 19.77 -23.87
N ARG A 78 -1.93 18.54 -23.44
CA ARG A 78 -1.94 18.11 -22.03
C ARG A 78 -0.85 18.83 -21.25
N GLU A 79 0.36 18.92 -21.80
CA GLU A 79 1.51 19.53 -21.15
C GLU A 79 1.34 21.04 -21.02
N PHE A 80 0.84 21.71 -22.05
CA PHE A 80 0.40 23.10 -22.00
C PHE A 80 -0.61 23.35 -20.87
N TYR A 81 -1.67 22.54 -20.79
CA TYR A 81 -2.69 22.72 -19.74
C TYR A 81 -2.18 22.34 -18.33
N ILE A 82 -1.24 21.40 -18.20
CA ILE A 82 -0.53 21.12 -16.95
C ILE A 82 0.32 22.32 -16.52
N ALA A 83 1.04 22.96 -17.45
CA ALA A 83 1.84 24.15 -17.18
C ALA A 83 0.96 25.32 -16.76
N TYR A 84 -0.15 25.57 -17.46
CA TYR A 84 -1.17 26.54 -17.04
C TYR A 84 -1.72 26.23 -15.64
N GLY A 85 -2.12 24.97 -15.38
CA GLY A 85 -2.63 24.55 -14.09
C GLY A 85 -1.64 24.80 -12.94
N ARG A 86 -0.35 24.54 -13.16
CA ARG A 86 0.71 24.86 -12.19
C ARG A 86 0.82 26.36 -11.92
N ARG A 87 0.82 27.21 -12.96
CA ARG A 87 0.85 28.67 -12.80
C ARG A 87 -0.38 29.22 -12.06
N VAL A 88 -1.55 28.62 -12.27
CA VAL A 88 -2.82 29.05 -11.65
C VAL A 88 -3.03 28.46 -10.24
N GLY A 89 -2.41 27.32 -9.91
CA GLY A 89 -2.51 26.72 -8.58
C GLY A 89 -3.34 25.43 -8.48
N PHE A 90 -3.52 24.68 -9.57
CA PHE A 90 -4.25 23.41 -9.57
C PHE A 90 -3.52 22.29 -10.32
N THR A 91 -3.89 21.04 -10.02
CA THR A 91 -3.41 19.87 -10.75
C THR A 91 -4.45 19.43 -11.79
N VAL A 92 -3.99 19.08 -12.98
CA VAL A 92 -4.83 18.57 -14.08
C VAL A 92 -5.01 17.05 -13.96
N ARG A 93 -6.18 16.54 -14.34
CA ARG A 93 -6.42 15.12 -14.61
C ARG A 93 -6.95 14.90 -16.02
N ILE A 94 -6.64 13.75 -16.60
CA ILE A 94 -7.27 13.26 -17.83
C ILE A 94 -8.70 12.81 -17.48
N HIS A 95 -9.67 13.27 -18.26
CA HIS A 95 -11.06 12.85 -18.15
C HIS A 95 -11.50 12.10 -19.42
N HIS A 96 -12.74 12.31 -19.86
CA HIS A 96 -13.38 11.58 -20.95
C HIS A 96 -12.65 11.71 -22.30
N ASN A 97 -12.44 10.58 -22.99
CA ASN A 97 -11.99 10.53 -24.38
C ASN A 97 -13.18 10.31 -25.32
N ARG A 98 -13.35 11.19 -26.31
CA ARG A 98 -14.40 11.06 -27.34
C ARG A 98 -13.84 10.24 -28.49
N ARG A 99 -14.56 9.21 -28.94
CA ARG A 99 -14.16 8.36 -30.09
C ARG A 99 -15.13 8.54 -31.26
N SER A 100 -14.61 8.45 -32.48
CA SER A 100 -15.43 8.40 -33.70
C SER A 100 -16.27 7.13 -33.71
N ARG A 101 -17.56 7.25 -34.07
CA ARG A 101 -18.45 6.09 -34.24
C ARG A 101 -18.14 5.26 -35.48
N VAL A 102 -17.39 5.83 -36.45
CA VAL A 102 -17.04 5.15 -37.71
C VAL A 102 -15.72 4.39 -37.54
N ASN A 103 -14.67 5.06 -37.07
CA ASN A 103 -13.30 4.53 -37.06
C ASN A 103 -12.76 4.16 -35.66
N ASN A 104 -13.53 4.36 -34.58
CA ASN A 104 -13.12 4.18 -33.17
C ASN A 104 -11.88 4.98 -32.69
N GLN A 105 -11.29 5.79 -33.57
CA GLN A 105 -10.19 6.73 -33.28
C GLN A 105 -10.63 7.80 -32.27
N VAL A 106 -9.69 8.31 -31.47
CA VAL A 106 -9.96 9.36 -30.48
C VAL A 106 -10.03 10.72 -31.19
N ILE A 107 -11.22 11.31 -31.20
CA ILE A 107 -11.53 12.60 -31.86
C ILE A 107 -11.69 13.77 -30.87
N GLY A 108 -11.54 13.51 -29.57
CA GLY A 108 -11.63 14.56 -28.56
C GLY A 108 -11.16 14.10 -27.19
N GLN A 109 -10.69 15.04 -26.38
CA GLN A 109 -10.16 14.76 -25.04
C GLN A 109 -10.52 15.90 -24.10
N ASP A 110 -11.09 15.55 -22.94
CA ASP A 110 -11.33 16.49 -21.85
C ASP A 110 -10.17 16.42 -20.84
N PHE A 111 -9.58 17.57 -20.51
CA PHE A 111 -8.70 17.73 -19.34
C PHE A 111 -9.38 18.65 -18.33
N VAL A 112 -9.32 18.28 -17.05
CA VAL A 112 -10.13 18.90 -16.00
C VAL A 112 -9.31 19.10 -14.73
N CYS A 113 -9.77 19.98 -13.84
CA CYS A 113 -9.17 20.11 -12.51
C CYS A 113 -9.23 18.78 -11.74
N SER A 114 -8.21 18.48 -10.92
CA SER A 114 -8.18 17.28 -10.09
C SER A 114 -9.38 17.18 -9.14
N LYS A 115 -9.90 18.34 -8.68
CA LYS A 115 -11.11 18.45 -7.86
C LYS A 115 -12.44 18.42 -8.63
N GLU A 116 -12.44 18.18 -9.94
CA GLU A 116 -13.65 18.21 -10.78
C GLU A 116 -14.70 17.19 -10.37
N GLY A 117 -15.96 17.63 -10.43
CA GLY A 117 -17.16 16.81 -10.20
C GLY A 117 -17.26 16.26 -8.78
N PHE A 118 -18.06 15.21 -8.61
CA PHE A 118 -18.20 14.50 -7.33
C PHE A 118 -17.82 13.03 -7.48
N ARG A 119 -17.48 12.37 -6.37
CA ARG A 119 -17.23 10.92 -6.35
C ARG A 119 -18.58 10.20 -6.32
N ALA A 120 -18.87 9.36 -7.32
CA ALA A 120 -20.14 8.64 -7.38
C ALA A 120 -20.35 7.74 -6.14
N LYS A 121 -21.57 7.73 -5.59
CA LYS A 121 -21.93 7.05 -4.33
C LYS A 121 -21.47 5.59 -4.26
N LYS A 122 -21.51 4.86 -5.39
CA LYS A 122 -21.00 3.47 -5.50
C LYS A 122 -19.52 3.28 -5.13
N TYR A 123 -18.70 4.32 -5.23
CA TYR A 123 -17.28 4.30 -4.83
C TYR A 123 -17.04 4.85 -3.43
N VAL A 124 -18.05 5.43 -2.79
CA VAL A 124 -18.02 5.86 -1.38
C VAL A 124 -18.43 4.66 -0.52
N HIS A 125 -19.63 4.12 -0.76
CA HIS A 125 -20.25 3.07 0.05
C HIS A 125 -19.96 1.63 -0.43
N ARG A 126 -18.77 1.34 -0.98
CA ARG A 126 -18.38 -0.07 -1.20
C ARG A 126 -18.23 -0.77 0.16
N ARG A 127 -19.00 -1.83 0.37
CA ARG A 127 -18.95 -2.69 1.58
C ARG A 127 -17.68 -3.55 1.58
N ASP A 128 -17.27 -4.04 0.41
CA ASP A 128 -16.22 -5.04 0.20
C ASP A 128 -14.79 -4.44 0.24
N ARG A 129 -14.56 -3.51 1.16
CA ARG A 129 -13.29 -2.78 1.31
C ARG A 129 -12.45 -3.39 2.43
N VAL A 130 -11.31 -3.97 2.07
CA VAL A 130 -10.27 -4.39 3.03
C VAL A 130 -9.57 -3.18 3.68
N LEU A 131 -9.47 -2.05 2.95
CA LEU A 131 -8.80 -0.83 3.41
C LEU A 131 -9.77 0.37 3.51
N PRO A 132 -9.54 1.32 4.44
CA PRO A 132 -10.33 2.54 4.58
C PRO A 132 -10.54 3.29 3.25
N PRO A 133 -11.68 3.98 3.07
CA PRO A 133 -11.92 4.77 1.86
C PRO A 133 -10.90 5.93 1.75
N PRO A 134 -10.24 6.10 0.59
CA PRO A 134 -9.39 7.27 0.36
C PRO A 134 -10.18 8.58 0.52
N PRO A 135 -9.56 9.66 1.03
CA PRO A 135 -10.23 10.93 1.27
C PRO A 135 -10.88 11.49 0.00
N ALA A 136 -11.99 12.21 0.18
CA ALA A 136 -12.75 12.80 -0.91
C ALA A 136 -12.01 14.03 -1.46
N THR A 137 -11.32 13.87 -2.60
CA THR A 137 -10.54 14.93 -3.27
C THR A 137 -11.31 15.71 -4.34
N ARG A 138 -12.62 15.44 -4.50
CA ARG A 138 -13.48 16.02 -5.53
C ARG A 138 -14.54 16.92 -4.90
N GLU A 139 -14.55 18.20 -5.28
CA GLU A 139 -15.31 19.29 -4.65
C GLU A 139 -16.30 19.96 -5.63
N GLY A 140 -16.67 19.29 -6.72
CA GLY A 140 -17.62 19.83 -7.70
C GLY A 140 -17.03 20.85 -8.68
N CYS A 141 -15.70 20.97 -8.76
CA CYS A 141 -15.04 21.95 -9.62
C CYS A 141 -15.42 21.80 -11.09
N GLN A 142 -15.58 22.91 -11.81
CA GLN A 142 -16.00 22.92 -13.23
C GLN A 142 -14.87 23.32 -14.19
N ALA A 143 -13.72 23.77 -13.68
CA ALA A 143 -12.57 24.17 -14.49
C ALA A 143 -12.09 23.02 -15.40
N MET A 144 -12.12 23.28 -16.70
CA MET A 144 -11.81 22.30 -17.74
C MET A 144 -11.35 22.93 -19.05
N ILE A 145 -10.66 22.14 -19.86
CA ILE A 145 -10.42 22.40 -21.28
C ILE A 145 -10.87 21.16 -22.08
N ARG A 146 -11.51 21.38 -23.23
CA ARG A 146 -11.95 20.33 -24.16
C ARG A 146 -11.27 20.52 -25.50
N LEU A 147 -10.60 19.47 -25.96
CA LEU A 147 -9.98 19.39 -27.26
C LEU A 147 -10.84 18.57 -28.21
N ALA A 148 -10.86 18.94 -29.48
CA ALA A 148 -11.40 18.15 -30.58
C ALA A 148 -10.37 18.06 -31.71
N LEU A 149 -10.26 16.88 -32.31
CA LEU A 149 -9.49 16.66 -33.53
C LEU A 149 -10.23 17.31 -34.70
N ARG A 150 -9.52 18.08 -35.53
CA ARG A 150 -10.03 18.67 -36.78
C ARG A 150 -9.44 17.97 -37.99
N ASP A 151 -10.02 18.22 -39.15
CA ASP A 151 -9.76 17.49 -40.41
C ASP A 151 -8.34 17.72 -41.01
N GLY A 152 -7.48 18.47 -40.32
CA GLY A 152 -6.04 18.59 -40.61
C GLY A 152 -5.13 17.86 -39.60
N GLY A 153 -5.67 16.92 -38.80
CA GLY A 153 -4.90 16.18 -37.78
C GLY A 153 -4.57 16.98 -36.51
N LYS A 154 -4.90 18.29 -36.48
CA LYS A 154 -4.67 19.18 -35.34
C LYS A 154 -5.71 19.03 -34.24
N TRP A 155 -5.28 19.21 -33.00
CA TRP A 155 -6.11 19.24 -31.80
C TRP A 155 -6.47 20.67 -31.43
N VAL A 156 -7.75 21.03 -31.48
CA VAL A 156 -8.21 22.41 -31.26
C VAL A 156 -9.02 22.52 -29.97
N VAL A 157 -8.77 23.57 -29.18
CA VAL A 157 -9.56 23.91 -27.99
C VAL A 157 -10.96 24.36 -28.41
N THR A 158 -11.98 23.60 -28.01
CA THR A 158 -13.39 23.87 -28.34
C THR A 158 -14.21 24.39 -27.16
N LYS A 159 -13.76 24.14 -25.93
CA LYS A 159 -14.32 24.73 -24.71
C LYS A 159 -13.22 24.95 -23.70
N PHE A 160 -13.24 26.09 -23.05
CA PHE A 160 -12.41 26.40 -21.88
C PHE A 160 -13.30 26.96 -20.77
N VAL A 161 -13.05 26.54 -19.53
CA VAL A 161 -13.71 27.01 -18.31
C VAL A 161 -12.61 27.30 -17.29
N LYS A 162 -12.47 28.59 -16.97
CA LYS A 162 -11.48 29.12 -16.02
C LYS A 162 -11.92 29.00 -14.56
N GLU A 163 -13.22 28.98 -14.30
CA GLU A 163 -13.79 29.13 -12.96
C GLU A 163 -13.58 27.90 -12.07
N HIS A 164 -13.06 28.14 -10.86
CA HIS A 164 -12.85 27.13 -9.83
C HIS A 164 -13.83 27.34 -8.66
N THR A 165 -14.45 26.25 -8.20
CA THR A 165 -15.35 26.27 -7.02
C THR A 165 -14.60 26.12 -5.69
N HIS A 166 -13.27 26.16 -5.70
CA HIS A 166 -12.41 25.91 -4.55
C HIS A 166 -11.20 26.83 -4.53
N LYS A 167 -10.61 27.02 -3.34
CA LYS A 167 -9.35 27.74 -3.20
C LYS A 167 -8.23 27.03 -4.00
N LEU A 168 -7.47 27.83 -4.74
CA LEU A 168 -6.29 27.39 -5.48
C LEU A 168 -5.07 27.31 -4.55
N MET A 169 -4.11 26.46 -4.88
CA MET A 169 -2.82 26.37 -4.18
C MET A 169 -1.90 27.49 -4.65
N SER A 170 -0.88 27.87 -3.86
CA SER A 170 0.20 28.68 -4.43
C SER A 170 0.94 27.87 -5.51
N PRO A 171 1.44 28.49 -6.60
CA PRO A 171 2.13 27.76 -7.68
C PRO A 171 3.28 26.88 -7.17
N SER A 172 4.04 27.38 -6.19
CA SER A 172 5.11 26.67 -5.47
C SER A 172 4.66 25.40 -4.73
N LYS A 173 3.38 25.27 -4.40
CA LYS A 173 2.81 24.14 -3.64
C LYS A 173 2.00 23.19 -4.53
N VAL A 174 1.92 23.42 -5.85
CA VAL A 174 1.24 22.50 -6.77
C VAL A 174 2.09 21.22 -6.92
N PRO A 175 1.58 20.03 -6.53
CA PRO A 175 2.38 18.81 -6.63
C PRO A 175 2.78 18.51 -8.08
N TRP A 176 4.05 18.14 -8.28
CA TRP A 176 4.62 17.82 -9.59
C TRP A 176 4.09 16.47 -10.12
N ARG A 177 2.85 16.47 -10.60
CA ARG A 177 2.19 15.32 -11.25
C ARG A 177 2.36 15.35 -12.76
N GLY A 178 3.60 15.58 -13.20
CA GLY A 178 3.99 15.43 -14.60
C GLY A 178 4.11 13.96 -14.98
N SER A 179 4.12 13.68 -16.29
CA SER A 179 4.53 12.37 -16.84
C SER A 179 6.04 12.14 -16.77
N GLY A 180 6.83 13.21 -16.54
CA GLY A 180 8.20 13.07 -16.07
C GLY A 180 8.19 12.34 -14.73
N LYS A 181 8.67 11.08 -14.75
CA LYS A 181 9.09 10.35 -13.55
C LYS A 181 9.90 11.33 -12.69
N HIS A 182 9.62 11.45 -11.40
CA HIS A 182 10.63 11.99 -10.49
C HIS A 182 11.87 11.12 -10.69
N LEU A 183 12.99 11.72 -11.07
CA LEU A 183 14.25 11.04 -11.34
C LEU A 183 14.95 10.63 -10.02
N VAL A 184 14.19 10.00 -9.12
CA VAL A 184 14.76 8.93 -8.31
C VAL A 184 15.19 7.88 -9.33
N SER A 185 16.49 7.55 -9.39
CA SER A 185 16.96 6.54 -10.34
C SER A 185 16.18 5.24 -10.15
N GLU A 186 16.06 4.44 -11.20
CA GLU A 186 15.47 3.11 -11.05
C GLU A 186 16.33 2.29 -10.07
N ASP A 187 17.66 2.49 -10.05
CA ASP A 187 18.59 1.96 -9.04
C ASP A 187 18.25 2.37 -7.60
N GLU A 188 17.79 3.60 -7.38
CA GLU A 188 17.51 4.15 -6.05
C GLU A 188 16.15 3.66 -5.53
N LYS A 189 15.18 3.44 -6.43
CA LYS A 189 13.96 2.69 -6.13
C LYS A 189 14.29 1.25 -5.78
N ASP A 190 15.14 0.59 -6.55
CA ASP A 190 15.55 -0.81 -6.33
C ASP A 190 16.41 -0.97 -5.08
N LYS A 191 17.24 0.03 -4.73
CA LYS A 191 17.91 0.12 -3.43
C LYS A 191 16.86 0.18 -2.31
N ARG A 192 15.86 1.06 -2.42
CA ARG A 192 14.83 1.21 -1.38
C ARG A 192 13.91 -0.02 -1.26
N ILE A 193 13.60 -0.69 -2.37
CA ILE A 193 12.88 -1.97 -2.39
C ILE A 193 13.69 -3.05 -1.66
N ARG A 194 15.01 -3.15 -1.91
CA ARG A 194 15.88 -4.11 -1.22
C ARG A 194 16.01 -3.84 0.28
N GLU A 195 16.20 -2.58 0.68
CA GLU A 195 16.21 -2.16 2.09
C GLU A 195 14.92 -2.57 2.81
N LEU A 196 13.76 -2.16 2.28
CA LEU A 196 12.46 -2.46 2.90
C LEU A 196 12.14 -3.96 2.90
N SER A 197 12.54 -4.70 1.86
CA SER A 197 12.37 -6.16 1.81
C SER A 197 13.21 -6.87 2.87
N LEU A 198 14.44 -6.41 3.10
CA LEU A 198 15.32 -6.93 4.15
C LEU A 198 14.78 -6.59 5.55
N GLU A 199 14.25 -5.38 5.75
CA GLU A 199 13.65 -4.96 7.01
C GLU A 199 12.40 -5.81 7.34
N LEU A 200 11.48 -5.98 6.37
CA LEU A 200 10.32 -6.86 6.51
C LEU A 200 10.69 -8.32 6.74
N TYR A 201 11.75 -8.82 6.10
CA TYR A 201 12.27 -10.17 6.35
C TYR A 201 12.78 -10.32 7.79
N ASN A 202 13.54 -9.34 8.28
CA ASN A 202 14.07 -9.33 9.64
C ASN A 202 12.95 -9.22 10.69
N GLU A 203 11.92 -8.40 10.45
CA GLU A 203 10.73 -8.34 11.32
C GLU A 203 9.95 -9.65 11.33
N ARG A 204 9.74 -10.29 10.17
CA ARG A 204 9.11 -11.61 10.07
C ARG A 204 9.88 -12.65 10.86
N GLN A 205 11.20 -12.67 10.77
CA GLN A 205 12.04 -13.61 11.53
C GLN A 205 11.99 -13.35 13.04
N LYS A 206 11.99 -12.08 13.48
CA LYS A 206 11.77 -11.72 14.90
C LYS A 206 10.40 -12.19 15.39
N CYS A 207 9.35 -12.00 14.58
CA CYS A 207 8.00 -12.45 14.89
C CYS A 207 7.95 -13.99 15.03
N LYS A 208 8.48 -14.74 14.06
CA LYS A 208 8.52 -16.22 14.09
C LYS A 208 9.23 -16.75 15.34
N ARG A 209 10.36 -16.15 15.75
CA ARG A 209 11.08 -16.53 16.99
C ARG A 209 10.25 -16.24 18.25
N ARG A 210 9.49 -15.15 18.28
CA ARG A 210 8.59 -14.84 19.41
C ARG A 210 7.42 -15.82 19.47
N CYS A 211 6.81 -16.17 18.35
CA CYS A 211 5.74 -17.17 18.30
C CYS A 211 6.23 -18.52 18.83
N ALA A 212 7.36 -19.03 18.32
CA ALA A 212 7.94 -20.29 18.79
C ALA A 212 8.20 -20.29 20.31
N ALA A 213 8.76 -19.21 20.87
CA ALA A 213 8.97 -19.09 22.31
C ALA A 213 7.66 -19.07 23.12
N TYR A 214 6.59 -18.46 22.60
CA TYR A 214 5.26 -18.51 23.25
C TYR A 214 4.61 -19.90 23.11
N GLU A 215 4.78 -20.58 21.98
CA GLU A 215 4.31 -21.96 21.76
C GLU A 215 5.01 -22.94 22.71
N GLU A 216 6.34 -22.84 22.88
CA GLU A 216 7.11 -23.60 23.87
C GLU A 216 6.62 -23.36 25.30
N GLN A 217 6.36 -22.10 25.68
CA GLN A 217 5.82 -21.74 27.00
C GLN A 217 4.41 -22.31 27.23
N LEU A 218 3.54 -22.25 26.23
CA LEU A 218 2.19 -22.82 26.31
C LEU A 218 2.23 -24.34 26.42
N ASN A 219 3.05 -25.01 25.62
CA ASN A 219 3.21 -26.46 25.67
C ASN A 219 3.77 -26.94 27.02
N MET A 220 4.70 -26.20 27.63
CA MET A 220 5.18 -26.49 28.99
C MET A 220 4.03 -26.43 30.01
N ILE A 221 3.24 -25.35 29.99
CA ILE A 221 2.10 -25.18 30.91
C ILE A 221 1.03 -26.25 30.70
N LEU A 222 0.73 -26.61 29.43
CA LEU A 222 -0.23 -27.66 29.10
C LEU A 222 0.23 -29.03 29.64
N ASN A 223 1.49 -29.41 29.43
CA ASN A 223 2.06 -30.64 29.96
C ASN A 223 2.04 -30.70 31.50
N ASP A 224 2.24 -29.58 32.18
CA ASP A 224 2.21 -29.55 33.65
C ASP A 224 0.77 -29.60 34.19
N LEU A 225 -0.20 -29.01 33.49
CA LEU A 225 -1.63 -29.17 33.79
C LEU A 225 -2.12 -30.61 33.56
N GLU A 226 -1.64 -31.27 32.51
CA GLU A 226 -1.96 -32.67 32.20
C GLU A 226 -1.47 -33.61 33.31
N LYS A 227 -0.18 -33.57 33.65
CA LYS A 227 0.39 -34.33 34.78
C LYS A 227 -0.32 -34.08 36.10
N HIS A 228 -0.68 -32.82 36.38
CA HIS A 228 -1.40 -32.46 37.60
C HIS A 228 -2.83 -33.02 37.61
N THR A 229 -3.48 -33.09 36.45
CA THR A 229 -4.81 -33.69 36.27
C THR A 229 -4.76 -35.21 36.44
N GLU A 230 -3.76 -35.88 35.86
CA GLU A 230 -3.49 -37.32 36.06
C GLU A 230 -3.27 -37.62 37.55
N HIS A 231 -2.38 -36.87 38.21
CA HIS A 231 -2.08 -37.03 39.64
C HIS A 231 -3.30 -36.83 40.56
N ILE A 232 -4.18 -35.88 40.25
CA ILE A 232 -5.45 -35.71 40.97
C ILE A 232 -6.39 -36.90 40.69
N SER A 233 -6.49 -37.34 39.44
CA SER A 233 -7.31 -38.49 39.04
C SER A 233 -6.91 -39.76 39.79
N GLU A 234 -5.61 -40.06 39.84
CA GLU A 234 -5.06 -41.19 40.61
C GLU A 234 -5.40 -41.11 42.10
N LYS A 235 -5.26 -39.93 42.71
CA LYS A 235 -5.61 -39.71 44.12
C LYS A 235 -7.11 -39.87 44.38
N VAL A 236 -7.97 -39.34 43.52
CA VAL A 236 -9.42 -39.52 43.63
C VAL A 236 -9.79 -41.00 43.48
N ALA A 237 -9.19 -41.70 42.51
CA ALA A 237 -9.40 -43.14 42.30
C ALA A 237 -8.86 -44.01 43.46
N ALA A 238 -7.82 -43.56 44.19
CA ALA A 238 -7.38 -44.19 45.42
C ALA A 238 -8.38 -43.99 46.56
N VAL A 239 -8.84 -42.75 46.80
CA VAL A 239 -9.83 -42.44 47.85
C VAL A 239 -11.16 -43.16 47.59
N VAL A 240 -11.64 -43.19 46.35
CA VAL A 240 -12.89 -43.90 45.98
C VAL A 240 -12.77 -45.40 46.22
N ARG A 241 -11.60 -46.02 45.96
CA ARG A 241 -11.38 -47.44 46.30
C ARG A 241 -11.43 -47.68 47.81
N SER A 242 -10.73 -46.87 48.60
CA SER A 242 -10.74 -47.01 50.06
C SER A 242 -12.11 -46.75 50.68
N ILE A 243 -12.94 -45.86 50.12
CA ILE A 243 -14.33 -45.70 50.55
C ILE A 243 -15.14 -46.95 50.23
N ARG A 244 -15.00 -47.52 49.01
CA ARG A 244 -15.73 -48.72 48.60
C ARG A 244 -15.35 -49.96 49.43
N GLU A 245 -14.08 -50.10 49.78
CA GLU A 245 -13.58 -51.14 50.68
C GLU A 245 -14.27 -51.05 52.06
N ILE A 246 -14.40 -49.84 52.62
CA ILE A 246 -15.11 -49.59 53.89
C ILE A 246 -16.62 -49.84 53.76
N GLU A 247 -17.25 -49.46 52.65
CA GLU A 247 -18.67 -49.72 52.39
C GLU A 247 -18.97 -51.23 52.28
N GLU A 248 -18.09 -52.00 51.64
CA GLU A 248 -18.16 -53.46 51.56
C GLU A 248 -18.06 -54.08 52.98
N GLU A 249 -17.05 -53.71 53.77
CA GLU A 249 -16.88 -54.17 55.17
C GLU A 249 -18.08 -53.85 56.07
N ILE A 250 -18.70 -52.68 55.92
CA ILE A 250 -19.91 -52.30 56.67
C ILE A 250 -21.09 -53.16 56.25
N SER A 251 -21.26 -53.42 54.95
CA SER A 251 -22.41 -54.18 54.42
C SER A 251 -22.42 -55.66 54.86
N ASP A 252 -21.24 -56.28 55.01
CA ASP A 252 -21.11 -57.65 55.54
C ASP A 252 -21.39 -57.72 57.06
N SER A 253 -21.33 -56.58 57.78
CA SER A 253 -21.49 -56.53 59.24
C SER A 253 -22.93 -56.36 59.73
N ASP A 254 -23.85 -55.86 58.88
CA ASP A 254 -25.25 -55.53 59.22
C ASP A 254 -26.26 -56.60 58.71
N GLY A 255 -25.75 -57.72 58.18
CA GLY A 255 -26.54 -58.82 57.59
C GLY A 255 -26.64 -60.11 58.42
N GLY A 256 -26.28 -60.08 59.71
CA GLY A 256 -26.20 -61.24 60.62
C GLY A 256 -27.38 -61.41 61.58
#